data_AF-A0A965UIJ8-F1
#
_entry.id   AF-A0A965UIJ8-F1
#
_cell.length_a   1.000
_cell.length_b   1.000
_cell.length_c   1.000
_cell.angle_alpha   90.00
_cell.angle_beta   90.00
_cell.angle_gamma   90.00
#
_symmetry.space_group_name_H-M   'P 1'
#
loop_
_entity.id
_entity.type
_entity.pdbx_description
1 polymer ?
#
loop_
_entity_poly.entity_id
_entity_poly.type
_entity_poly.pdbx_seq_one_letter_code
_entity_poly.pdbx_strand_id
1 'polypeptide(L)'
;MQSFNRFIFGFIPGILLPVLFLWIYLSRFYPADLSFFEIIKQLFPGVMLGKLLLLSIMPNLIGVFIFYKQDNFKLGIGMMTGALPYLVTAMFMM
;
A
#
# COMPACT_ATOMS: atom_id res chain seq x y z
N MET A 1 -7.23 -14.57 25.49
CA MET A 1 -6.37 -14.41 24.29
C MET A 1 -7.19 -14.47 22.98
N GLN A 2 -8.18 -13.58 22.77
CA GLN A 2 -8.98 -13.56 21.52
C GLN A 2 -8.98 -12.20 20.79
N SER A 3 -8.29 -11.20 21.33
CA SER A 3 -8.30 -9.84 20.81
C SER A 3 -7.28 -9.58 19.70
N PHE A 4 -6.30 -10.46 19.49
CA PHE A 4 -5.14 -10.26 18.62
C PHE A 4 -5.37 -10.65 17.14
N ASN A 5 -6.38 -11.47 16.85
CA ASN A 5 -6.55 -12.04 15.50
C ASN A 5 -6.98 -11.01 14.45
N ARG A 6 -7.90 -10.09 14.79
CA ARG A 6 -8.45 -9.14 13.81
C ARG A 6 -7.46 -8.06 13.37
N PHE A 7 -6.39 -7.82 14.13
CA PHE A 7 -5.34 -6.90 13.69
C PHE A 7 -4.54 -7.46 12.52
N ILE A 8 -4.12 -8.74 12.62
CA ILE A 8 -3.33 -9.42 11.59
C ILE A 8 -4.11 -9.48 10.27
N PHE A 9 -5.42 -9.72 10.34
CA PHE A 9 -6.30 -9.69 9.17
C PHE A 9 -6.45 -8.32 8.52
N GLY A 10 -6.13 -7.22 9.21
CA GLY A 10 -6.05 -5.89 8.60
C GLY A 10 -4.64 -5.56 8.13
N PHE A 11 -3.63 -6.02 8.88
CA PHE A 11 -2.23 -5.76 8.63
C PHE A 11 -1.69 -6.44 7.38
N ILE A 12 -1.95 -7.74 7.21
CA ILE A 12 -1.53 -8.49 6.02
C ILE A 12 -2.07 -7.85 4.73
N PRO A 13 -3.40 -7.60 4.57
CA PRO A 13 -3.88 -6.92 3.39
C PRO A 13 -3.40 -5.47 3.31
N GLY A 14 -3.19 -4.79 4.43
CA GLY A 14 -2.58 -3.46 4.46
C GLY A 14 -1.18 -3.42 3.84
N ILE A 15 -0.40 -4.50 3.95
CA ILE A 15 0.90 -4.61 3.26
C ILE A 15 0.72 -5.02 1.80
N LEU A 16 -0.14 -6.01 1.54
CA LEU A 16 -0.25 -6.58 0.19
C LEU A 16 -0.96 -5.66 -0.80
N LEU A 17 -1.98 -4.90 -0.37
CA LEU A 17 -2.78 -4.05 -1.25
C LEU A 17 -1.96 -2.98 -1.98
N PRO A 18 -1.06 -2.22 -1.32
CA PRO A 18 -0.21 -1.27 -2.01
C PRO A 18 0.67 -1.92 -3.08
N VAL A 19 1.23 -3.10 -2.80
CA VAL A 19 2.07 -3.82 -3.77
C VAL A 19 1.25 -4.30 -4.96
N LEU A 20 0.09 -4.91 -4.70
CA LEU A 20 -0.82 -5.39 -5.74
C LEU A 20 -1.35 -4.25 -6.61
N PHE A 21 -1.76 -3.14 -5.99
CA PHE A 21 -2.22 -1.96 -6.70
C PHE A 21 -1.12 -1.41 -7.61
N LEU A 22 0.10 -1.28 -7.09
CA LEU A 22 1.22 -0.72 -7.84
C LEU A 22 1.64 -1.65 -9.00
N TRP A 23 1.57 -2.97 -8.81
CA TRP A 23 1.78 -3.96 -9.87
C TRP A 23 0.74 -3.86 -10.98
N ILE A 24 -0.54 -3.81 -10.64
CA ILE A 24 -1.64 -3.64 -11.61
C ILE A 24 -1.52 -2.29 -12.33
N TYR A 25 -1.19 -1.23 -11.59
CA TYR A 25 -1.04 0.10 -12.14
C TYR A 25 0.10 0.16 -13.16
N LEU A 26 1.29 -0.32 -12.80
CA LEU A 26 2.44 -0.28 -13.70
C LEU A 26 2.26 -1.21 -14.91
N SER A 27 1.74 -2.42 -14.72
CA SER A 27 1.50 -3.36 -15.83
C SER A 27 0.49 -2.84 -16.86
N ARG A 28 -0.40 -1.93 -16.47
CA ARG A 28 -1.44 -1.39 -17.36
C ARG A 28 -1.14 -0.02 -17.93
N PHE A 29 -0.47 0.84 -17.16
CA PHE A 29 -0.29 2.25 -17.51
C PHE A 29 1.16 2.63 -17.81
N TYR A 30 2.14 1.77 -17.50
CA TYR A 30 3.53 2.05 -17.85
C TYR A 30 3.77 1.69 -19.33
N PRO A 31 4.20 2.62 -20.18
CA PRO A 31 4.25 2.44 -21.63
C PRO A 31 5.48 1.65 -22.12
N ALA A 32 6.02 0.73 -21.32
CA ALA A 32 7.20 -0.07 -21.66
C ALA A 32 6.95 -1.56 -21.37
N ASP A 33 7.43 -2.43 -22.27
CA ASP A 33 7.46 -3.88 -22.10
C ASP A 33 8.58 -4.31 -21.14
N LEU A 34 8.58 -3.72 -19.93
CA LEU A 34 9.51 -4.03 -18.86
C LEU A 34 8.79 -4.82 -17.77
N SER A 35 9.53 -5.73 -17.14
CA SER A 35 9.01 -6.43 -15.97
C SER A 35 8.82 -5.46 -14.80
N PHE A 36 7.89 -5.76 -13.89
CA PHE A 36 7.60 -4.93 -12.73
C PHE A 36 8.86 -4.51 -11.95
N PHE A 37 9.77 -5.46 -11.71
CA PHE A 37 10.99 -5.20 -10.96
C PHE A 37 11.97 -4.28 -11.71
N GLU A 38 12.01 -4.35 -13.04
CA GLU A 38 12.83 -3.44 -13.85
C GLU A 38 12.29 -2.01 -13.79
N ILE A 39 10.95 -1.85 -13.84
CA ILE A 39 10.31 -0.55 -13.69
C ILE A 39 10.61 0.03 -12.30
N ILE A 40 10.49 -0.77 -11.24
CA ILE A 40 10.82 -0.32 -9.87
C ILE A 40 12.30 0.07 -9.75
N LYS A 41 13.23 -0.71 -10.33
CA LYS A 41 14.66 -0.39 -10.33
C LYS A 41 14.95 0.90 -11.08
N GLN A 42 14.27 1.16 -12.20
CA GLN A 42 14.45 2.39 -12.97
C GLN A 42 13.89 3.61 -12.26
N LEU A 43 12.80 3.43 -11.50
CA LEU A 43 12.16 4.51 -10.74
C LEU A 43 12.82 4.76 -9.38
N PHE A 44 13.65 3.84 -8.88
CA PHE A 44 14.35 3.95 -7.60
C PHE A 44 15.77 4.53 -7.77
N PRO A 45 16.20 5.48 -6.93
CA PRO A 45 15.40 6.35 -6.07
C PRO A 45 14.95 7.58 -6.86
N GLY A 46 13.64 7.82 -6.91
CA GLY A 46 13.09 8.96 -7.65
C GLY A 46 11.78 9.44 -7.07
N VAL A 47 11.56 10.75 -7.16
CA VAL A 47 10.33 11.42 -6.68
C VAL A 47 9.07 10.79 -7.28
N MET A 48 9.15 10.27 -8.51
CA MET A 48 8.04 9.58 -9.16
C MET A 48 7.65 8.28 -8.45
N LEU A 49 8.64 7.49 -7.98
CA LEU A 49 8.37 6.29 -7.20
C LEU A 49 7.69 6.64 -5.88
N GLY A 50 8.16 7.69 -5.20
CA GLY A 50 7.53 8.20 -3.98
C GLY A 50 6.05 8.56 -4.20
N LYS A 51 5.73 9.28 -5.30
CA LYS A 51 4.35 9.60 -5.67
C LYS A 51 3.51 8.34 -5.97
N LEU A 52 4.08 7.34 -6.63
CA LEU A 52 3.39 6.07 -6.90
C LEU A 52 3.12 5.26 -5.63
N LEU A 53 4.04 5.29 -4.66
CA LEU A 53 3.82 4.70 -3.35
C LEU A 53 2.72 5.41 -2.56
N LEU A 54 2.64 6.75 -2.65
CA LEU A 54 1.51 7.50 -2.07
C LEU A 54 0.18 7.17 -2.76
N LEU A 55 0.20 6.97 -4.07
CA LEU A 55 -0.99 6.55 -4.80
C LEU A 55 -1.41 5.13 -4.39
N SER A 56 -0.45 4.23 -4.20
CA SER A 56 -0.75 2.83 -3.88
C SER A 56 -1.27 2.60 -2.46
N ILE A 57 -1.09 3.55 -1.53
CA ILE A 57 -1.74 3.48 -0.21
C ILE A 57 -3.20 3.97 -0.22
N MET A 58 -3.71 4.57 -1.30
CA MET A 58 -5.09 5.04 -1.37
C MET A 58 -6.14 3.92 -1.13
N PRO A 59 -6.01 2.71 -1.71
CA PRO A 59 -6.89 1.58 -1.39
C PRO A 59 -6.89 1.22 0.11
N ASN A 60 -5.76 1.37 0.80
CA ASN A 60 -5.73 1.16 2.24
C ASN A 60 -6.55 2.21 2.98
N LEU A 61 -6.44 3.48 2.62
CA LEU A 61 -7.23 4.54 3.24
C LEU A 61 -8.73 4.27 3.04
N ILE A 62 -9.14 3.86 1.83
CA ILE A 62 -10.52 3.45 1.55
C ILE A 62 -10.94 2.30 2.49
N GLY A 63 -10.12 1.26 2.62
CA GLY A 63 -10.42 0.14 3.50
C GLY A 63 -10.46 0.53 4.99
N VAL A 64 -9.61 1.45 5.43
CA VAL A 64 -9.67 2.03 6.79
C VAL A 64 -11.03 2.71 7.03
N PHE A 65 -11.53 3.51 6.09
CA PHE A 65 -12.86 4.12 6.21
C PHE A 65 -14.00 3.09 6.23
N ILE A 66 -13.90 2.03 5.43
CA ILE A 66 -14.88 0.94 5.43
C ILE A 66 -14.90 0.23 6.79
N PHE A 67 -13.74 -0.12 7.34
CA PHE A 67 -13.66 -0.79 8.64
C PHE A 67 -14.04 0.12 9.80
N TYR A 68 -13.76 1.42 9.69
CA TYR A 68 -14.21 2.42 10.64
C TYR A 68 -15.75 2.48 10.68
N LYS A 69 -16.41 2.52 9.52
CA LYS A 69 -17.89 2.51 9.44
C LYS A 69 -18.53 1.22 10.00
N GLN A 70 -17.80 0.11 10.01
CA GLN A 70 -18.26 -1.18 10.53
C GLN A 70 -17.91 -1.42 12.01
N ASP A 71 -17.44 -0.40 12.73
CA ASP A 71 -16.93 -0.49 14.11
C ASP A 71 -15.80 -1.54 14.31
N ASN A 72 -15.14 -1.92 13.21
CA ASN A 72 -14.07 -2.91 13.18
C ASN A 72 -12.69 -2.24 13.29
N PHE A 73 -12.49 -1.49 14.37
CA PHE A 73 -11.30 -0.66 14.58
C PHE A 73 -9.97 -1.41 14.45
N LYS A 74 -9.90 -2.67 14.90
CA LYS A 74 -8.66 -3.47 14.83
C LYS A 74 -8.22 -3.77 13.39
N LEU A 75 -9.17 -3.98 12.49
CA LEU A 75 -8.89 -4.18 11.06
C LEU A 75 -8.39 -2.88 10.44
N GLY A 76 -9.07 -1.76 10.74
CA GLY A 76 -8.66 -0.43 10.29
C GLY A 76 -7.24 -0.07 10.76
N ILE A 77 -6.94 -0.27 12.05
CA ILE A 77 -5.60 -0.02 12.60
C ILE A 77 -4.56 -0.91 11.92
N GLY A 78 -4.84 -2.20 11.71
CA GLY A 78 -3.95 -3.09 10.97
C GLY A 78 -3.67 -2.59 9.55
N MET A 79 -4.71 -2.17 8.84
CA MET A 79 -4.57 -1.69 7.47
C MET A 79 -3.78 -0.37 7.39
N MET A 80 -4.00 0.52 8.35
CA MET A 80 -3.26 1.78 8.48
C MET A 80 -1.78 1.53 8.81
N THR A 81 -1.49 0.64 9.77
CA THR A 81 -0.09 0.30 10.11
C THR A 81 0.63 -0.40 8.97
N GLY A 82 -0.07 -1.23 8.18
CA GLY A 82 0.46 -1.82 6.95
C GLY A 82 0.78 -0.80 5.86
N ALA A 83 0.08 0.34 5.82
CA ALA A 83 0.37 1.44 4.88
C ALA A 83 1.60 2.28 5.27
N LEU A 84 1.96 2.31 6.55
CA LEU A 84 3.01 3.20 7.07
C LEU A 84 4.39 2.97 6.42
N PRO A 85 4.89 1.74 6.21
CA PRO A 85 6.16 1.53 5.53
C PRO A 85 6.21 2.23 4.17
N TYR A 86 5.14 2.13 3.37
CA TYR A 86 5.05 2.76 2.05
C TYR A 86 5.04 4.29 2.15
N LEU A 87 4.32 4.85 3.13
CA LEU A 87 4.31 6.29 3.41
C LEU A 87 5.72 6.79 3.78
N VAL A 88 6.38 6.09 4.69
CA VAL A 88 7.74 6.44 5.15
C VAL A 88 8.72 6.36 3.98
N THR A 89 8.70 5.27 3.21
CA THR A 89 9.53 5.14 2.01
C THR A 89 9.25 6.25 1.00
N ALA A 90 7.98 6.62 0.79
CA ALA A 90 7.62 7.71 -0.10
C ALA A 90 8.16 9.07 0.37
N MET A 91 8.08 9.35 1.68
CA MET A 91 8.60 10.59 2.28
C MET A 91 10.12 10.73 2.13
N PHE A 92 10.87 9.62 2.20
CA PHE A 92 12.32 9.62 1.96
C PHE A 92 12.72 9.81 0.50
N MET A 93 11.79 9.59 -0.45
CA MET A 93 12.05 9.68 -1.89
C MET A 93 11.57 11.00 -2.52
N MET A 94 10.87 11.84 -1.75
CA MET A 94 10.42 13.18 -2.15
C MET A 94 11.48 14.22 -1.88
#